data_AF-A0A540V321-F1
#
_entry.id   AF-A0A540V321-F1
#
_cell.length_a   1.000
_cell.length_b   1.000
_cell.length_c   1.000
_cell.angle_alpha   90.00
_cell.angle_beta   90.00
_cell.angle_gamma   90.00
#
_symmetry.space_group_name_H-M   'P 1'
#
loop_
_entity.id
_entity.type
_entity.pdbx_description
1 polymer ?
#
loop_
_entity_poly.entity_id
_entity_poly.type
_entity_poly.pdbx_seq_one_letter_code
_entity_poly.pdbx_strand_id
1 'polypeptide(L)' 'NMQLSWGGARLYIPCKDRAARDAAIRAEFTGRNHDEVCRRHGISRRTLYRIIGSATS' A
#
# COMPACT_ATOMS: atom_id res chain seq x y z
N ASN A 1 -15.11 17.42 -17.46
CA ASN A 1 -13.92 18.24 -17.78
C ASN A 1 -13.44 18.91 -16.50
N MET A 2 -12.38 18.41 -15.83
CA MET A 2 -11.65 19.21 -14.84
C MET A 2 -10.26 18.60 -14.57
N GLN A 3 -9.23 19.30 -15.05
CA GLN A 3 -7.80 19.07 -14.78
C GLN A 3 -7.42 19.94 -13.58
N LEU A 4 -6.64 19.38 -12.63
CA LEU A 4 -6.04 20.13 -11.53
C LEU A 4 -4.54 19.84 -11.50
N SER A 5 -3.79 20.69 -12.23
CA SER A 5 -2.33 20.71 -12.26
C SER A 5 -1.83 21.85 -11.37
N TRP A 6 -1.42 21.56 -10.14
CA TRP A 6 -0.71 22.49 -9.23
C TRP A 6 0.32 21.60 -8.50
N GLY A 7 1.64 21.74 -8.60
CA GLY A 7 2.44 22.93 -8.38
C GLY A 7 3.29 22.72 -7.12
N GLY A 8 4.49 22.12 -7.25
CA GLY A 8 5.67 22.33 -6.40
C GLY A 8 5.61 22.21 -4.87
N ALA A 9 4.54 21.71 -4.23
CA ALA A 9 4.49 21.50 -2.79
C ALA A 9 4.49 20.01 -2.48
N ARG A 10 5.45 19.56 -1.67
CA ARG A 10 5.56 18.18 -1.19
C ARG A 10 4.36 17.90 -0.29
N LEU A 11 3.26 17.48 -0.90
CA LEU A 11 1.98 17.13 -0.28
C LEU A 11 2.25 16.05 0.77
N TYR A 12 2.40 16.46 2.02
CA TYR A 12 2.36 15.54 3.13
C TYR A 12 0.89 15.15 3.30
N ILE A 13 0.53 13.99 2.75
CA ILE A 13 -0.77 13.33 2.97
C ILE A 13 -0.55 12.32 4.11
N PRO A 14 -0.83 12.66 5.38
CA PRO A 14 -0.74 11.69 6.44
C PRO A 14 -1.93 10.72 6.42
N CYS A 15 -1.57 9.45 6.33
CA CYS A 15 -2.21 8.30 6.97
C CYS A 15 -3.51 7.69 6.41
N LYS A 16 -4.30 8.36 5.55
CA LYS A 16 -5.47 7.67 4.92
C LYS A 16 -5.06 6.61 3.90
N ASP A 17 -4.03 6.89 3.09
CA ASP A 17 -3.55 5.94 2.08
C ASP A 17 -2.95 4.67 2.67
N ARG A 18 -2.41 4.70 3.90
CA ARG A 18 -1.77 3.51 4.46
C ARG A 18 -2.78 2.43 4.79
N ALA A 19 -3.89 2.77 5.44
CA ALA A 19 -4.92 1.78 5.76
C ALA A 19 -5.56 1.22 4.48
N ALA A 20 -5.85 2.07 3.49
CA ALA A 20 -6.40 1.65 2.21
C ALA A 20 -5.42 0.78 1.40
N ARG A 21 -4.16 1.20 1.30
CA ARG A 21 -3.09 0.41 0.66
C ARG A 21 -2.90 -0.93 1.37
N ASP A 22 -2.83 -0.93 2.70
CA ASP A 22 -2.64 -2.14 3.48
C ASP A 22 -3.84 -3.09 3.33
N ALA A 23 -5.08 -2.56 3.23
CA ALA A 23 -6.27 -3.35 2.92
C ALA A 23 -6.22 -3.94 1.49
N ALA A 24 -5.79 -3.15 0.49
CA ALA A 24 -5.61 -3.63 -0.88
C ALA A 24 -4.54 -4.72 -0.98
N ILE A 25 -3.40 -4.54 -0.30
CA ILE A 25 -2.33 -5.54 -0.20
C ILE A 25 -2.85 -6.84 0.42
N ARG A 26 -3.67 -6.76 1.47
CA ARG A 26 -4.28 -7.94 2.10
C ARG A 26 -5.27 -8.65 1.18
N ALA A 27 -6.11 -7.91 0.48
CA ALA A 27 -7.07 -8.47 -0.47
C ALA A 27 -6.40 -9.17 -1.66
N GLU A 28 -5.23 -8.67 -2.08
CA GLU A 28 -4.48 -9.20 -3.21
C GLU A 28 -3.55 -10.36 -2.86
N PHE A 29 -3.18 -10.49 -1.58
CA PHE A 29 -2.27 -11.53 -1.12
C PHE A 29 -2.99 -12.88 -0.97
N THR A 30 -2.53 -13.89 -1.72
CA THR A 30 -3.11 -15.26 -1.75
C THR A 30 -2.34 -16.27 -0.92
N GLY A 31 -1.30 -15.83 -0.18
CA GLY A 31 -0.42 -16.71 0.61
C GLY A 31 0.86 -17.14 -0.11
N ARG A 32 0.85 -17.23 -1.45
CA ARG A 32 2.01 -17.69 -2.24
C ARG A 32 2.55 -16.64 -3.23
N ASN A 33 1.80 -15.59 -3.51
CA ASN A 33 2.13 -14.55 -4.50
C ASN A 33 2.92 -13.35 -3.91
N HIS A 34 3.78 -13.59 -2.91
CA HIS A 34 4.48 -12.50 -2.21
C HIS A 34 5.34 -11.64 -3.13
N ASP A 35 6.04 -12.24 -4.10
CA ASP A 35 6.93 -11.51 -5.01
C ASP A 35 6.14 -10.60 -5.94
N GLU A 36 5.01 -11.09 -6.47
CA GLU A 36 4.11 -10.31 -7.32
C GLU A 36 3.50 -9.14 -6.56
N VAL A 37 2.98 -9.38 -5.34
CA VAL A 37 2.39 -8.33 -4.50
C VAL A 37 3.44 -7.30 -4.11
N CYS A 38 4.65 -7.73 -3.72
CA CYS A 38 5.75 -6.82 -3.39
C CYS A 38 6.13 -5.94 -4.58
N ARG A 39 6.24 -6.53 -5.78
CA ARG A 39 6.56 -5.80 -7.01
C ARG A 39 5.45 -4.83 -7.41
N ARG A 40 4.19 -5.24 -7.31
CA ARG A 40 3.04 -4.40 -7.68
C ARG A 40 2.89 -3.19 -6.76
N HIS A 41 3.12 -3.38 -5.46
CA HIS A 41 2.97 -2.32 -4.45
C HIS A 41 4.29 -1.60 -4.11
N GLY A 42 5.41 -2.01 -4.70
CA GLY A 42 6.73 -1.42 -4.45
C GLY A 42 7.20 -1.57 -3.00
N ILE A 43 6.83 -2.66 -2.33
CA ILE A 43 7.13 -2.92 -0.92
C ILE A 43 8.08 -4.10 -0.74
N SER A 44 8.76 -4.14 0.40
CA SER A 44 9.57 -5.28 0.78
C SER A 44 8.73 -6.45 1.32
N ARG A 45 9.26 -7.68 1.24
CA ARG A 45 8.67 -8.86 1.91
C ARG A 45 8.44 -8.63 3.40
N ARG A 46 9.37 -7.95 4.09
CA ARG A 46 9.23 -7.60 5.51
C ARG A 46 8.02 -6.70 5.76
N THR A 47 7.79 -5.73 4.88
CA THR A 47 6.63 -4.84 4.94
C THR A 47 5.34 -5.62 4.70
N LEU A 48 5.32 -6.52 3.71
CA LEU A 48 4.19 -7.40 3.43
C LEU A 48 3.80 -8.24 4.66
N TYR A 49 4.76 -8.93 5.28
CA TYR A 49 4.49 -9.72 6.49
C TYR A 49 4.01 -8.87 7.66
N ARG A 50 4.52 -7.64 7.82
CA ARG A 50 4.03 -6.74 8.87
C ARG A 50 2.57 -6.33 8.64
N ILE A 51 2.18 -6.09 7.38
CA ILE A 51 0.81 -5.72 7.00
C ILE A 51 -0.15 -6.90 7.24
N ILE A 52 0.27 -8.12 6.88
CA ILE A 52 -0.54 -9.34 7.08
C ILE A 52 -0.63 -9.68 8.57
N GLY A 53 0.49 -9.66 9.29
CA GLY A 53 0.57 -10.04 10.71
C GLY A 53 -0.09 -9.04 11.67
N SER A 54 -0.29 -7.78 11.26
CA SER A 54 -0.97 -6.78 12.09
C SER A 54 -2.50 -6.93 12.11
N ALA A 55 -3.09 -7.87 11.36
CA ALA A 55 -4.53 -8.06 11.28
C ALA A 55 -5.09 -8.96 12.41
N THR A 56 -4.24 -9.48 13.28
CA THR A 56 -4.61 -10.44 14.32
C THR A 56 -4.03 -10.01 15.66
N SER A 57 -4.60 -8.96 16.27
CA SER A 57 -4.41 -8.59 17.68
C SER A 57 -5.65 -7.85 18.16
#